data_AF-A0A2P8AJJ6-F1
#
_entry.id   AF-A0A2P8AJJ6-F1
#
_cell.length_a   1.000
_cell.length_b   1.000
_cell.length_c   1.000
_cell.angle_alpha   90.00
_cell.angle_beta   90.00
_cell.angle_gamma   90.00
#
_symmetry.space_group_name_H-M   'P 1'
#
loop_
_entity.id
_entity.type
_entity.pdbx_description
1 polymer ?
#
loop_
_entity_poly.entity_id
_entity_poly.type
_entity_poly.pdbx_seq_one_letter_code
_entity_poly.pdbx_strand_id
1 'polypeptide(L)'
;MPHFIRFLFFATAALIHLQYFIWLRLYALWEKRLLPSYLGPTITQMVLLFLLTIVTFLTLFGLSLLTIRTAWCILANTTTIEGWEIERHVTLVRRAKYTGGYLDGPDGTRIRIAKQEFPYDIGIWSNLAQAMGTSNPIMWLLPFAPSLPLDSGTVFEVNGFEDEGAVWPPPDPDRLFRVERKVDGPPEGFMKEMDVEAFKKRQAEDMKRYQRGGDEGLVRRRKPFHVRLEEEREKGGSRVYEIEDSDEEYEDGGEVEEVYERPANVVDDDDGEESWRNGEGERLADFGVDEDVEFYDEDDLPLAELMRLRREKAAAQSQ
;
A
#
# COMPACT_ATOMS: atom_id res chain seq x y z
N MET A 1 16.80 -9.57 -7.84
CA MET A 1 15.74 -10.60 -7.72
C MET A 1 16.26 -12.05 -7.74
N PRO A 2 17.11 -12.52 -8.69
CA PRO A 2 17.44 -13.95 -8.80
C PRO A 2 18.05 -14.58 -7.54
N HIS A 3 18.93 -13.86 -6.82
CA HIS A 3 19.54 -14.39 -5.61
C HIS A 3 18.56 -14.60 -4.45
N PHE A 4 17.57 -13.72 -4.32
CA PHE A 4 16.55 -13.87 -3.29
C PHE A 4 15.68 -15.10 -3.56
N ILE A 5 15.28 -15.31 -4.81
CA ILE A 5 14.50 -16.49 -5.23
C ILE A 5 15.28 -17.78 -4.98
N ARG A 6 16.57 -17.80 -5.36
CA ARG A 6 17.46 -18.93 -5.08
C ARG A 6 17.58 -19.19 -3.58
N PHE A 7 17.79 -18.15 -2.79
CA PHE A 7 17.82 -18.26 -1.33
C PHE A 7 16.53 -18.85 -0.78
N LEU A 8 15.37 -18.35 -1.19
CA LEU A 8 14.07 -18.86 -0.75
C LEU A 8 13.86 -20.31 -1.14
N PHE A 9 14.19 -20.68 -2.37
CA PHE A 9 14.09 -22.06 -2.84
C PHE A 9 14.97 -23.01 -2.01
N PHE A 10 16.24 -22.68 -1.80
CA PHE A 10 17.13 -23.52 -1.00
C PHE A 10 16.77 -23.53 0.49
N ALA A 11 16.35 -22.40 1.04
CA ALA A 11 15.92 -22.30 2.44
C ALA A 11 14.66 -23.13 2.69
N THR A 12 13.64 -23.03 1.83
CA THR A 12 12.42 -23.85 1.92
C THR A 12 12.72 -25.32 1.72
N ALA A 13 13.51 -25.69 0.71
CA ALA A 13 13.89 -27.09 0.49
C ALA A 13 14.66 -27.68 1.68
N ALA A 14 15.57 -26.92 2.29
CA ALA A 14 16.30 -27.34 3.49
C ALA A 14 15.36 -27.51 4.71
N LEU A 15 14.41 -26.59 4.91
CA LEU A 15 13.42 -26.69 5.98
C LEU A 15 12.45 -27.87 5.77
N ILE A 16 11.99 -28.12 4.54
CA ILE A 16 11.18 -29.30 4.21
C ILE A 16 11.95 -30.58 4.52
N HIS A 17 13.24 -30.62 4.16
CA HIS A 17 14.08 -31.79 4.42
C HIS A 17 14.30 -32.00 5.93
N LEU A 18 14.53 -30.93 6.69
CA LEU A 18 14.64 -30.99 8.14
C LEU A 18 13.33 -31.45 8.79
N GLN A 19 12.19 -30.88 8.37
CA GLN A 19 10.86 -31.24 8.85
C GLN A 19 10.56 -32.72 8.58
N TYR A 20 10.91 -33.24 7.40
CA TYR A 20 10.79 -34.65 7.07
C TYR A 20 11.54 -35.55 8.06
N PHE A 21 12.80 -35.24 8.39
CA PHE A 21 13.56 -36.02 9.38
C PHE A 21 12.99 -35.93 10.79
N ILE A 22 12.50 -34.75 11.19
CA ILE A 22 11.81 -34.58 12.48
C ILE A 22 10.55 -35.45 12.50
N TRP A 23 9.79 -35.49 11.42
CA TRP A 23 8.58 -36.31 11.30
C TRP A 23 8.87 -37.81 11.42
N LEU A 24 9.94 -38.30 10.79
CA LEU A 24 10.39 -39.69 10.94
C LEU A 24 10.74 -40.02 12.40
N ARG A 25 11.38 -39.09 13.12
CA ARG A 25 11.72 -39.27 14.54
C ARG A 25 10.48 -39.27 15.43
N LEU A 26 9.53 -38.38 15.19
CA LEU A 26 8.26 -38.33 15.91
C LEU A 26 7.43 -39.59 15.66
N TYR A 27 7.37 -40.07 14.42
CA TYR A 27 6.69 -41.31 14.08
C TYR A 27 7.28 -42.52 14.83
N ALA A 28 8.62 -42.67 14.80
CA ALA A 28 9.31 -43.74 15.52
C ALA A 28 9.09 -43.67 17.05
N LEU A 29 8.98 -42.46 17.60
CA LEU A 29 8.65 -42.24 19.01
C LEU A 29 7.20 -42.60 19.32
N TRP A 30 6.27 -42.24 18.43
CA TRP A 30 4.85 -42.50 18.55
C TRP A 30 4.52 -44.00 18.52
N GLU A 31 5.22 -44.76 17.66
CA GLU A 31 5.11 -46.22 17.60
C GLU A 31 5.51 -46.87 18.94
N LYS A 32 6.51 -46.29 19.61
CA LYS A 32 7.10 -46.79 20.86
C LYS A 32 6.49 -46.22 22.13
N ARG A 33 5.36 -45.49 22.04
CA ARG A 33 4.75 -44.76 23.17
C ARG A 33 4.35 -45.61 24.38
N LEU A 34 4.11 -46.91 24.17
CA LEU A 34 3.71 -47.85 25.23
C LEU A 34 4.89 -48.55 25.90
N LEU A 35 6.13 -48.32 25.44
CA LEU A 35 7.31 -48.92 26.04
C LEU A 35 7.63 -48.27 27.39
N PRO A 36 8.24 -49.02 28.32
CA PRO A 36 8.67 -48.47 29.60
C PRO A 36 9.64 -47.29 29.42
N SER A 37 9.45 -46.24 30.22
CA SER A 37 10.17 -44.96 30.11
C SER A 37 11.71 -45.07 30.10
N TYR A 38 12.28 -46.09 30.74
CA TYR A 38 13.74 -46.30 30.80
C TYR A 38 14.37 -46.75 29.47
N LEU A 39 13.59 -47.22 28.49
CA LEU A 39 14.05 -47.54 27.13
C LEU A 39 13.93 -46.35 26.16
N GLY A 40 13.38 -45.23 26.63
CA GLY A 40 13.11 -44.04 25.83
C GLY A 40 14.26 -43.02 25.82
N PRO A 41 14.19 -42.02 24.92
CA PRO A 41 15.09 -40.86 24.92
C PRO A 41 14.94 -40.03 26.21
N THR A 42 15.95 -39.22 26.52
CA THR A 42 15.93 -38.39 27.73
C THR A 42 14.85 -37.32 27.65
N ILE A 43 14.34 -36.86 28.82
CA ILE A 43 13.36 -35.77 28.90
C ILE A 43 13.86 -34.52 28.16
N THR A 44 15.15 -34.21 28.29
CA THR A 44 15.78 -33.09 27.58
C THR A 44 15.71 -33.23 26.07
N GLN A 45 15.96 -34.41 25.52
CA GLN A 45 15.84 -34.68 24.08
C GLN A 45 14.39 -34.56 23.61
N MET A 46 13.42 -34.98 24.42
CA MET A 46 11.99 -34.87 24.10
C MET A 46 11.54 -33.41 24.06
N VAL A 47 11.97 -32.60 25.04
CA VAL A 47 11.67 -31.16 25.05
C VAL A 47 12.32 -30.45 23.87
N LEU A 48 13.60 -30.74 23.58
CA LEU A 48 14.28 -30.15 22.42
C LEU A 48 13.64 -30.57 21.11
N LEU A 49 13.24 -31.83 20.95
CA LEU A 49 12.53 -32.31 19.76
C LEU A 49 11.19 -31.59 19.58
N PHE A 50 10.43 -31.41 20.65
CA PHE A 50 9.16 -30.69 20.63
C PHE A 50 9.33 -29.23 20.22
N LEU A 51 10.26 -28.50 20.86
CA LEU A 51 10.57 -27.11 20.51
C LEU A 51 11.07 -26.99 19.07
N LEU A 52 11.97 -27.88 18.63
CA LEU A 52 12.47 -27.91 17.27
C LEU A 52 11.35 -28.16 16.26
N THR A 53 10.38 -29.02 16.58
CA THR A 53 9.22 -29.28 15.73
C THR A 53 8.37 -28.03 15.56
N ILE A 54 8.04 -27.33 16.65
CA ILE A 54 7.25 -26.09 16.59
C ILE A 54 7.98 -25.01 15.80
N VAL A 55 9.25 -24.76 16.12
CA VAL A 55 10.05 -23.71 15.46
C VAL A 55 10.23 -24.02 13.97
N THR A 56 10.52 -25.28 13.61
CA THR A 56 10.68 -25.68 12.20
C THR A 56 9.35 -25.57 11.45
N PHE A 57 8.24 -25.95 12.08
CA PHE A 57 6.91 -25.81 11.48
C PHE A 57 6.53 -24.34 11.24
N LEU A 58 6.67 -23.47 12.26
CA LEU A 58 6.34 -22.05 12.12
C LEU A 58 7.23 -21.33 11.10
N THR A 59 8.53 -21.65 11.09
CA THR A 59 9.45 -21.08 10.10
C THR A 59 9.14 -21.60 8.69
N LEU A 60 8.87 -22.89 8.51
CA LEU A 60 8.45 -23.45 7.23
C LEU A 60 7.15 -22.83 6.73
N PHE A 61 6.17 -22.64 7.62
CA PHE A 61 4.90 -21.98 7.29
C PHE A 61 5.13 -20.55 6.78
N GLY A 62 5.84 -19.71 7.54
CA GLY A 62 6.14 -18.33 7.13
C GLY A 62 6.93 -18.25 5.81
N LEU A 63 7.95 -19.10 5.64
CA LEU A 63 8.71 -19.14 4.38
C LEU A 63 7.88 -19.68 3.21
N SER A 64 6.94 -20.60 3.44
CA SER A 64 6.06 -21.12 2.39
C SER A 64 5.12 -20.04 1.86
N LEU A 65 4.49 -19.26 2.74
CA LEU A 65 3.65 -18.12 2.35
C LEU A 65 4.45 -17.09 1.56
N LEU A 66 5.65 -16.75 2.05
CA LEU A 66 6.53 -15.82 1.35
C LEU A 66 6.96 -16.37 -0.01
N THR A 67 7.23 -17.66 -0.12
CA THR A 67 7.58 -18.30 -1.41
C THR A 67 6.43 -18.24 -2.40
N ILE A 68 5.21 -18.58 -1.96
CA ILE A 68 4.00 -18.48 -2.78
C ILE A 68 3.78 -17.04 -3.25
N ARG A 69 3.85 -16.07 -2.31
CA ARG A 69 3.71 -14.64 -2.65
C ARG A 69 4.75 -14.20 -3.67
N THR A 70 6.02 -14.59 -3.48
CA THR A 70 7.07 -14.23 -4.43
C THR A 70 6.88 -14.90 -5.79
N ALA A 71 6.39 -16.14 -5.84
CA ALA A 71 6.07 -16.81 -7.08
C ALA A 71 4.96 -16.07 -7.83
N TRP A 72 3.90 -15.67 -7.14
CA TRP A 72 2.82 -14.87 -7.72
C TRP A 72 3.34 -13.55 -8.31
N CYS A 73 4.12 -12.79 -7.53
CA CYS A 73 4.75 -11.55 -7.99
C CYS A 73 5.60 -11.73 -9.26
N ILE A 74 6.32 -12.86 -9.39
CA ILE A 74 7.11 -13.16 -10.59
C ILE A 74 6.21 -13.52 -11.77
N LEU A 75 5.17 -14.32 -11.55
CA LEU A 75 4.26 -14.74 -12.61
C LEU A 75 3.52 -13.56 -13.23
N ALA A 76 3.12 -12.58 -12.42
CA ALA A 76 2.47 -11.33 -12.86
C ALA A 76 3.45 -10.20 -13.22
N ASN A 77 4.76 -10.43 -13.08
CA ASN A 77 5.81 -9.42 -13.20
C ASN A 77 5.57 -8.14 -12.38
N THR A 78 4.96 -8.27 -11.22
CA THR A 78 4.57 -7.16 -10.36
C THR A 78 5.41 -7.19 -9.08
N THR A 79 6.06 -6.08 -8.77
CA THR A 79 6.71 -5.88 -7.48
C THR A 79 5.69 -5.58 -6.39
N THR A 80 6.06 -5.74 -5.11
CA THR A 80 5.16 -5.39 -3.99
C THR A 80 4.69 -3.94 -4.05
N ILE A 81 5.56 -3.01 -4.46
CA ILE A 81 5.23 -1.58 -4.57
C ILE A 81 4.26 -1.34 -5.73
N GLU A 82 4.48 -1.99 -6.87
CA GLU A 82 3.57 -1.91 -8.01
C GLU A 82 2.21 -2.53 -7.71
N GLY A 83 2.17 -3.63 -6.94
CA GLY A 83 0.90 -4.22 -6.49
C GLY A 83 0.06 -3.22 -5.69
N TRP A 84 0.70 -2.50 -4.77
CA TRP A 84 0.02 -1.44 -4.02
C TRP A 84 -0.39 -0.26 -4.89
N GLU A 85 0.36 0.04 -5.95
CA GLU A 85 0.02 1.10 -6.91
C GLU A 85 -1.17 0.71 -7.80
N ILE A 86 -1.26 -0.57 -8.20
CA ILE A 86 -2.41 -1.12 -8.92
C ILE A 86 -3.67 -1.01 -8.06
N GLU A 87 -3.62 -1.49 -6.81
CA GLU A 87 -4.73 -1.41 -5.85
C GLU A 87 -5.18 0.06 -5.64
N ARG A 88 -4.22 0.99 -5.52
CA ARG A 88 -4.55 2.42 -5.43
C ARG A 88 -5.21 2.94 -6.69
N HIS A 89 -4.70 2.61 -7.87
CA HIS A 89 -5.28 3.06 -9.13
C HIS A 89 -6.72 2.54 -9.31
N VAL A 90 -6.97 1.29 -8.95
CA VAL A 90 -8.33 0.72 -8.94
C VAL A 90 -9.27 1.53 -8.05
N THR A 91 -8.78 1.94 -6.87
CA THR A 91 -9.54 2.79 -5.94
C THR A 91 -9.80 4.19 -6.54
N LEU A 92 -8.80 4.81 -7.17
CA LEU A 92 -8.96 6.10 -7.87
C LEU A 92 -9.95 6.02 -9.02
N VAL A 93 -9.92 4.94 -9.81
CA VAL A 93 -10.89 4.69 -10.89
C VAL A 93 -12.30 4.60 -10.32
N ARG A 94 -12.48 3.86 -9.20
CA ARG A 94 -13.78 3.76 -8.52
C ARG A 94 -14.29 5.13 -8.08
N ARG A 95 -13.44 5.95 -7.44
CA ARG A 95 -13.78 7.33 -7.03
C ARG A 95 -14.14 8.21 -8.23
N ALA A 96 -13.34 8.14 -9.29
CA ALA A 96 -13.53 8.95 -10.49
C ALA A 96 -14.87 8.66 -11.18
N LYS A 97 -15.46 7.47 -11.03
CA LYS A 97 -16.78 7.18 -11.60
C LYS A 97 -17.86 8.13 -11.06
N TYR A 98 -17.84 8.46 -9.77
CA TYR A 98 -18.85 9.34 -9.14
C TYR A 98 -18.82 10.77 -9.68
N THR A 99 -17.66 11.21 -10.15
CA THR A 99 -17.41 12.55 -10.69
C THR A 99 -17.34 12.57 -12.23
N GLY A 100 -17.81 11.52 -12.89
CA GLY A 100 -17.89 11.42 -14.35
C GLY A 100 -16.54 11.16 -15.05
N GLY A 101 -15.60 10.51 -14.36
CA GLY A 101 -14.29 10.10 -14.85
C GLY A 101 -13.16 11.10 -14.54
N TYR A 102 -13.39 12.08 -13.67
CA TYR A 102 -12.42 13.14 -13.36
C TYR A 102 -12.24 13.30 -11.86
N LEU A 103 -11.01 13.36 -11.37
CA LEU A 103 -10.72 13.75 -9.99
C LEU A 103 -10.08 15.14 -9.98
N ASP A 104 -10.47 15.94 -8.99
CA ASP A 104 -9.82 17.20 -8.72
C ASP A 104 -8.51 16.94 -7.97
N GLY A 105 -7.45 17.66 -8.31
CA GLY A 105 -6.20 17.73 -7.56
C GLY A 105 -6.22 18.87 -6.52
N PRO A 106 -5.21 18.94 -5.64
CA PRO A 106 -5.10 19.97 -4.60
C PRO A 106 -4.95 21.40 -5.15
N ASP A 107 -4.52 21.55 -6.40
CA ASP A 107 -4.44 22.83 -7.12
C ASP A 107 -5.75 23.20 -7.86
N GLY A 108 -6.80 22.38 -7.73
CA GLY A 108 -8.04 22.52 -8.49
C GLY A 108 -7.92 22.12 -9.97
N THR A 109 -6.81 21.47 -10.34
CA THR A 109 -6.61 20.85 -11.65
C THR A 109 -7.46 19.60 -11.76
N ARG A 110 -8.12 19.40 -12.91
CA ARG A 110 -8.94 18.20 -13.16
C ARG A 110 -8.15 17.18 -13.94
N ILE A 111 -7.98 16.00 -13.34
CA ILE A 111 -7.26 14.88 -13.93
C ILE A 111 -8.27 13.83 -14.31
N ARG A 112 -8.25 13.42 -15.57
CA ARG A 112 -9.06 12.31 -16.03
C ARG A 112 -8.41 11.02 -15.58
N ILE A 113 -9.11 10.21 -14.80
CA ILE A 113 -8.64 8.89 -14.39
C ILE A 113 -9.38 7.86 -15.22
N ALA A 114 -8.62 7.17 -16.07
CA ALA A 114 -9.10 6.04 -16.84
C ALA A 114 -8.54 4.75 -16.23
N LYS A 115 -9.29 3.65 -16.36
CA LYS A 115 -8.74 2.33 -16.07
C LYS A 115 -7.54 2.11 -16.99
N GLN A 116 -6.43 1.69 -16.40
CA GLN A 116 -5.18 1.41 -17.10
C GLN A 116 -4.73 0.02 -16.68
N GLU A 117 -4.41 -0.84 -17.64
CA GLU A 117 -3.87 -2.17 -17.38
C GLU A 117 -2.37 -2.10 -17.03
N PHE A 118 -1.88 -3.07 -16.24
CA PHE A 118 -0.49 -3.06 -15.79
C PHE A 118 0.46 -3.29 -16.98
N PRO A 119 1.45 -2.40 -17.21
CA PRO A 119 2.25 -2.40 -18.45
C PRO A 119 3.32 -3.50 -18.53
N TYR A 120 3.82 -3.96 -17.39
CA TYR A 120 5.00 -4.84 -17.35
C TYR A 120 4.63 -6.33 -17.37
N ASP A 121 3.35 -6.70 -17.34
CA ASP A 121 2.95 -8.10 -17.54
C ASP A 121 3.03 -8.46 -19.03
N ILE A 122 4.14 -9.09 -19.43
CA ILE A 122 4.44 -9.52 -20.79
C ILE A 122 4.14 -11.02 -21.01
N GLY A 123 3.47 -11.68 -20.05
CA GLY A 123 3.11 -13.08 -20.06
C GLY A 123 3.98 -13.98 -19.17
N ILE A 124 3.40 -15.09 -18.69
CA ILE A 124 3.96 -15.93 -17.62
C ILE A 124 5.43 -16.34 -17.86
N TRP A 125 5.76 -16.84 -19.05
CA TRP A 125 7.11 -17.34 -19.34
C TRP A 125 8.14 -16.23 -19.52
N SER A 126 7.76 -15.15 -20.19
CA SER A 126 8.58 -13.95 -20.41
C SER A 126 8.85 -13.25 -19.08
N ASN A 127 7.83 -13.13 -18.23
CA ASN A 127 7.95 -12.63 -16.86
C ASN A 127 8.95 -13.45 -16.03
N LEU A 128 8.83 -14.78 -16.07
CA LEU A 128 9.78 -15.70 -15.41
C LEU A 128 11.21 -15.53 -15.95
N ALA A 129 11.38 -15.49 -17.26
CA ALA A 129 12.68 -15.34 -17.90
C ALA A 129 13.32 -13.98 -17.57
N GLN A 130 12.53 -12.91 -17.52
CA GLN A 130 12.97 -11.56 -17.14
C GLN A 130 13.36 -11.50 -15.66
N ALA A 131 12.54 -12.07 -14.77
CA ALA A 131 12.82 -12.12 -13.33
C ALA A 131 14.10 -12.92 -13.01
N MET A 132 14.33 -14.02 -13.74
CA MET A 132 15.50 -14.88 -13.56
C MET A 132 16.72 -14.46 -14.39
N GLY A 133 16.55 -13.53 -15.35
CA GLY A 133 17.59 -12.99 -16.23
C GLY A 133 18.03 -13.93 -17.36
N THR A 134 17.33 -15.05 -17.56
CA THR A 134 17.65 -16.03 -18.61
C THR A 134 16.44 -16.90 -18.90
N SER A 135 16.29 -17.36 -20.13
CA SER A 135 15.25 -18.32 -20.54
C SER A 135 15.59 -19.77 -20.18
N ASN A 136 16.79 -20.05 -19.65
CA ASN A 136 17.20 -21.40 -19.29
C ASN A 136 16.78 -21.76 -17.85
N PRO A 137 15.80 -22.66 -17.64
CA PRO A 137 15.29 -23.00 -16.32
C PRO A 137 16.31 -23.70 -15.42
N ILE A 138 17.33 -24.35 -15.98
CA ILE A 138 18.40 -24.97 -15.18
C ILE A 138 19.25 -23.89 -14.50
N MET A 139 19.47 -22.77 -15.21
CA MET A 139 20.26 -21.64 -14.69
C MET A 139 19.54 -20.90 -13.56
N TRP A 140 18.23 -21.06 -13.43
CA TRP A 140 17.43 -20.40 -12.40
C TRP A 140 17.81 -20.88 -11.00
N LEU A 141 18.08 -22.18 -10.87
CA LEU A 141 18.39 -22.82 -9.60
C LEU A 141 19.90 -22.87 -9.28
N LEU A 142 20.77 -22.47 -10.21
CA LEU A 142 22.21 -22.48 -9.98
C LEU A 142 22.60 -21.31 -9.05
N PRO A 143 23.16 -21.58 -7.85
CA PRO A 143 23.48 -20.52 -6.88
C PRO A 143 24.55 -19.55 -7.42
N PHE A 144 25.46 -20.06 -8.26
CA PHE A 144 26.57 -19.29 -8.86
C PHE A 144 26.25 -18.72 -10.25
N ALA A 145 25.01 -18.83 -10.72
CA ALA A 145 24.64 -18.20 -11.99
C ALA A 145 24.77 -16.66 -11.87
N PRO A 146 25.25 -15.98 -12.93
CA PRO A 146 25.42 -14.52 -12.92
C PRO A 146 24.08 -13.82 -12.64
N SER A 147 24.17 -12.65 -12.01
CA SER A 147 23.03 -11.76 -11.84
C SER A 147 22.73 -11.01 -13.14
N LEU A 148 21.55 -10.40 -13.21
CA LEU A 148 21.24 -9.45 -14.27
C LEU A 148 22.32 -8.33 -14.29
N PRO A 149 22.66 -7.81 -15.48
CA PRO A 149 23.59 -6.70 -15.61
C PRO A 149 23.01 -5.44 -14.96
N LEU A 150 23.86 -4.53 -14.46
CA LEU A 150 23.40 -3.32 -13.76
C LEU A 150 22.54 -2.40 -14.64
N ASP A 151 22.70 -2.48 -15.95
CA ASP A 151 22.02 -1.62 -16.93
C ASP A 151 20.57 -2.06 -17.21
N SER A 152 20.21 -3.32 -16.91
CA SER A 152 18.88 -3.87 -17.23
C SER A 152 17.77 -3.43 -16.27
N GLY A 153 18.01 -2.46 -15.38
CA GLY A 153 17.04 -1.97 -14.41
C GLY A 153 16.34 -0.67 -14.81
N THR A 154 16.69 -0.09 -15.96
CA THR A 154 16.19 1.23 -16.39
C THR A 154 15.11 1.15 -17.46
N VAL A 155 15.08 0.05 -18.22
CA VAL A 155 14.12 -0.17 -19.31
C VAL A 155 13.56 -1.58 -19.17
N PHE A 156 12.24 -1.66 -19.16
CA PHE A 156 11.50 -2.92 -19.09
C PHE A 156 10.68 -3.07 -20.36
N GLU A 157 10.49 -4.32 -20.79
CA GLU A 157 9.58 -4.63 -21.88
C GLU A 157 8.14 -4.33 -21.44
N VAL A 158 7.35 -3.81 -22.36
CA VAL A 158 5.97 -3.38 -22.13
C VAL A 158 5.05 -4.22 -23.01
N ASN A 159 3.89 -4.60 -22.49
CA ASN A 159 2.94 -5.47 -23.20
C ASN A 159 2.20 -4.81 -24.37
N GLY A 160 2.14 -3.47 -24.38
CA GLY A 160 1.51 -2.69 -25.45
C GLY A 160 -0.03 -2.76 -25.46
N PHE A 161 -0.67 -3.07 -24.33
CA PHE A 161 -2.13 -3.02 -24.23
C PHE A 161 -2.68 -1.58 -24.19
N GLU A 162 -1.90 -0.66 -23.64
CA GLU A 162 -2.25 0.76 -23.51
C GLU A 162 -1.67 1.60 -24.66
N ASP A 163 -2.23 2.80 -24.84
CA ASP A 163 -1.73 3.78 -25.82
C ASP A 163 -0.26 4.17 -25.51
N GLU A 164 0.55 4.41 -26.55
CA GLU A 164 2.00 4.75 -26.42
C GLU A 164 2.29 6.01 -25.57
N GLY A 165 1.27 6.83 -25.29
CA GLY A 165 1.36 8.02 -24.43
C GLY A 165 0.96 7.79 -22.97
N ALA A 166 0.52 6.59 -22.60
CA ALA A 166 0.15 6.27 -21.23
C ALA A 166 1.40 6.16 -20.36
N VAL A 167 1.41 6.88 -19.25
CA VAL A 167 2.52 6.88 -18.30
C VAL A 167 2.16 5.97 -17.13
N TRP A 168 3.11 5.12 -16.73
CA TRP A 168 3.02 4.35 -15.50
C TRP A 168 4.10 4.81 -14.52
N PRO A 169 3.79 5.02 -13.23
CA PRO A 169 2.48 4.93 -12.61
C PRO A 169 1.51 6.04 -13.09
N PRO A 170 0.19 5.80 -13.06
CA PRO A 170 -0.81 6.82 -13.41
C PRO A 170 -0.70 8.05 -12.50
N PRO A 171 -1.02 9.26 -12.99
CA PRO A 171 -0.94 10.47 -12.20
C PRO A 171 -2.00 10.45 -11.09
N ASP A 172 -1.55 10.31 -9.85
CA ASP A 172 -2.40 10.31 -8.66
C ASP A 172 -2.72 11.76 -8.24
N PRO A 173 -3.99 12.21 -8.26
CA PRO A 173 -4.37 13.56 -7.83
C PRO A 173 -3.99 13.82 -6.37
N ASP A 174 -3.94 12.79 -5.53
CA ASP A 174 -3.70 12.92 -4.10
C ASP A 174 -2.20 13.04 -3.77
N ARG A 175 -1.32 12.67 -4.72
CA ARG A 175 0.15 12.82 -4.60
C ARG A 175 0.70 14.08 -5.23
N LEU A 176 -0.13 14.88 -5.90
CA LEU A 176 0.35 16.11 -6.50
C LEU A 176 0.72 17.12 -5.42
N PHE A 177 1.94 17.64 -5.50
CA PHE A 177 2.35 18.76 -4.66
C PHE A 177 1.35 19.91 -4.80
N ARG A 178 0.86 20.38 -3.67
CA ARG A 178 0.08 21.60 -3.63
C ARG A 178 0.99 22.73 -4.10
N VAL A 179 0.68 23.33 -5.25
CA VAL A 179 1.42 24.49 -5.73
C VAL A 179 1.32 25.57 -4.66
N GLU A 180 2.47 26.14 -4.26
CA GLU A 180 2.50 27.30 -3.38
C GLU A 180 1.50 28.33 -3.91
N ARG A 181 0.52 28.67 -3.08
CA ARG A 181 -0.54 29.58 -3.45
C ARG A 181 0.10 30.87 -3.94
N LYS A 182 -0.03 31.19 -5.24
CA LYS A 182 0.43 32.46 -5.79
C LYS A 182 -0.13 33.56 -4.89
N VAL A 183 0.77 34.27 -4.21
CA VAL A 183 0.39 35.44 -3.43
C VAL A 183 -0.08 36.45 -4.47
N ASP A 184 -1.39 36.72 -4.52
CA ASP A 184 -1.95 37.73 -5.40
C ASP A 184 -1.33 39.09 -5.03
N GLY A 185 -0.32 39.50 -5.79
CA GLY A 185 0.43 40.73 -5.59
C GLY A 185 1.75 40.72 -6.35
N PRO A 186 2.33 41.90 -6.67
CA PRO A 186 3.68 41.98 -7.19
C PRO A 186 4.66 41.24 -6.27
N PRO A 187 5.78 40.70 -6.77
CA PRO A 187 6.86 40.11 -5.97
C PRO A 187 7.62 41.22 -5.20
N GLU A 188 6.91 42.01 -4.42
CA GLU A 188 7.41 43.11 -3.59
C GLU A 188 7.44 42.70 -2.12
N GLY A 189 7.75 41.44 -1.83
CA GLY A 189 7.99 40.97 -0.46
C GLY A 189 9.05 41.81 0.27
N PHE A 190 9.97 42.42 -0.49
CA PHE A 190 11.06 43.26 0.00
C PHE A 190 10.83 44.79 -0.12
N MET A 191 9.77 45.26 -0.79
CA MET A 191 9.54 46.69 -1.09
C MET A 191 8.30 47.28 -0.42
N LYS A 192 7.85 46.70 0.70
CA LYS A 192 6.72 47.27 1.45
C LYS A 192 7.18 48.37 2.39
N GLU A 193 6.44 49.48 2.41
CA GLU A 193 6.66 50.60 3.33
C GLU A 193 6.84 50.10 4.78
N MET A 194 7.90 50.57 5.44
CA MET A 194 8.22 50.24 6.84
C MET A 194 7.34 50.99 7.86
N ASP A 195 6.27 51.63 7.39
CA ASP A 195 5.37 52.37 8.27
C ASP A 195 4.63 51.42 9.23
N VAL A 196 4.51 51.85 10.48
CA VAL A 196 3.97 51.07 11.60
C VAL A 196 2.50 50.72 11.35
N GLU A 197 1.75 51.61 10.69
CA GLU A 197 0.34 51.38 10.36
C GLU A 197 0.17 50.34 9.24
N ALA A 198 1.00 50.42 8.20
CA ALA A 198 1.04 49.44 7.12
C ALA A 198 1.49 48.05 7.62
N PHE A 199 2.38 48.00 8.62
CA PHE A 199 2.76 46.76 9.28
C PHE A 199 1.60 46.16 10.10
N LYS A 200 0.93 46.96 10.93
CA LYS A 200 -0.22 46.50 11.73
C LYS A 200 -1.37 46.00 10.86
N LYS A 201 -1.65 46.67 9.75
CA LYS A 201 -2.69 46.24 8.80
C LYS A 201 -2.36 44.88 8.18
N ARG A 202 -1.09 44.64 7.82
CA ARG A 202 -0.61 43.34 7.36
C ARG A 202 -0.73 42.27 8.42
N GLN A 203 -0.31 42.57 9.65
CA GLN A 203 -0.44 41.64 10.78
C GLN A 203 -1.90 41.28 11.04
N ALA A 204 -2.82 42.24 10.94
CA ALA A 204 -4.26 42.00 11.08
C ALA A 204 -4.84 41.18 9.92
N GLU A 205 -4.41 41.42 8.68
CA GLU A 205 -4.78 40.61 7.52
C GLU A 205 -4.24 39.17 7.62
N ASP A 206 -3.02 39.00 8.13
CA ASP A 206 -2.39 37.70 8.33
C ASP A 206 -3.09 36.93 9.46
N MET A 207 -3.35 37.57 10.61
CA MET A 207 -4.17 36.99 11.68
C MET A 207 -5.58 36.60 11.22
N LYS A 208 -6.20 37.38 10.32
CA LYS A 208 -7.50 37.02 9.72
C LYS A 208 -7.41 35.80 8.79
N ARG A 209 -6.27 35.55 8.14
CA ARG A 209 -6.05 34.33 7.32
C ARG A 209 -5.97 33.09 8.20
N TYR A 210 -5.30 33.19 9.34
CA TYR A 210 -5.26 32.14 10.37
C TYR A 210 -6.66 31.89 10.94
N GLN A 211 -7.40 32.94 11.30
CA GLN A 211 -8.75 32.81 11.87
C GLN A 211 -9.80 32.27 10.88
N ARG A 212 -9.65 32.55 9.57
CA ARG A 212 -10.55 32.02 8.53
C ARG A 212 -10.32 30.52 8.25
N GLY A 213 -9.23 29.94 8.75
CA GLY A 213 -8.88 28.52 8.58
C GLY A 213 -9.43 27.56 9.64
N GLY A 214 -10.11 28.03 10.69
CA GLY A 214 -10.49 27.16 11.82
C GLY A 214 -9.26 26.63 12.59
N ASP A 215 -9.45 25.59 13.42
CA ASP A 215 -8.43 24.92 14.27
C ASP A 215 -7.19 24.37 13.53
N GLU A 216 -7.10 24.58 12.21
CA GLU A 216 -6.12 24.06 11.26
C GLU A 216 -5.13 25.15 10.79
N GLY A 217 -4.81 26.11 11.65
CA GLY A 217 -4.02 27.28 11.29
C GLY A 217 -2.57 27.00 10.84
N LEU A 218 -2.01 25.83 11.19
CA LEU A 218 -0.64 25.46 10.83
C LEU A 218 -0.54 24.49 9.66
N VAL A 219 -1.55 23.64 9.46
CA VAL A 219 -1.61 22.63 8.40
C VAL A 219 -3.01 22.67 7.79
N ARG A 220 -3.13 23.14 6.55
CA ARG A 220 -4.40 23.16 5.82
C ARG A 220 -4.61 21.83 5.11
N ARG A 221 -5.15 20.86 5.85
CA ARG A 221 -5.43 19.52 5.34
C ARG A 221 -6.49 19.55 4.25
N ARG A 222 -6.37 18.65 3.29
CA ARG A 222 -7.40 18.46 2.28
C ARG A 222 -8.57 17.71 2.95
N LYS A 223 -9.81 18.16 2.71
CA LYS A 223 -10.99 17.44 3.21
C LYS A 223 -11.12 16.08 2.50
N PRO A 224 -11.54 15.02 3.22
CA PRO A 224 -11.79 13.70 2.64
C PRO A 224 -12.75 13.75 1.44
N PHE A 225 -12.58 12.85 0.47
CA PHE A 225 -13.37 12.81 -0.76
C PHE A 225 -14.88 12.77 -0.51
N HIS A 226 -15.38 11.95 0.41
CA HIS A 226 -16.81 11.88 0.72
C HIS A 226 -17.39 13.23 1.15
N VAL A 227 -16.75 13.91 2.11
CA VAL A 227 -17.18 15.24 2.57
C VAL A 227 -17.23 16.24 1.41
N ARG A 228 -16.27 16.15 0.47
CA ARG A 228 -16.29 17.00 -0.73
C ARG A 228 -17.41 16.61 -1.69
N LEU A 229 -17.63 15.32 -1.89
CA LEU A 229 -18.66 14.78 -2.76
C LEU A 229 -20.06 15.16 -2.26
N GLU A 230 -20.30 15.03 -0.95
CA GLU A 230 -21.51 15.48 -0.27
C GLU A 230 -21.68 17.00 -0.41
N GLU A 231 -20.63 17.77 -0.12
CA GLU A 231 -20.67 19.22 -0.30
C GLU A 231 -20.99 19.60 -1.76
N GLU A 232 -20.48 18.88 -2.75
CA GLU A 232 -20.81 19.08 -4.17
C GLU A 232 -22.26 18.71 -4.48
N ARG A 233 -22.75 17.61 -3.89
CA ARG A 233 -24.14 17.16 -4.02
C ARG A 233 -25.11 18.17 -3.40
N GLU A 234 -24.83 18.65 -2.19
CA GLU A 234 -25.61 19.66 -1.47
C GLU A 234 -25.62 21.01 -2.18
N LYS A 235 -24.49 21.40 -2.79
CA LYS A 235 -24.39 22.62 -3.61
C LYS A 235 -25.16 22.50 -4.93
N GLY A 236 -25.83 21.38 -5.20
CA GLY A 236 -26.56 21.13 -6.45
C GLY A 236 -25.63 21.05 -7.67
N GLY A 237 -24.38 20.63 -7.45
CA GLY A 237 -23.42 20.45 -8.53
C GLY A 237 -23.92 19.39 -9.50
N SER A 238 -24.12 19.77 -10.76
CA SER A 238 -24.52 18.86 -11.87
C SER A 238 -23.43 17.83 -12.24
N ARG A 239 -22.51 17.52 -11.34
CA ARG A 239 -21.25 16.80 -11.58
C ARG A 239 -21.13 15.49 -10.81
N VAL A 240 -21.99 15.26 -9.84
CA VAL A 240 -22.07 13.99 -9.11
C VAL A 240 -23.09 13.11 -9.82
N TYR A 241 -22.64 11.93 -10.24
CA TYR A 241 -23.48 10.94 -10.90
C TYR A 241 -23.88 9.87 -9.88
N GLU A 242 -25.18 9.59 -9.77
CA GLU A 242 -25.66 8.39 -9.08
C GLU A 242 -25.28 7.19 -9.95
N ILE A 243 -24.39 6.35 -9.43
CA ILE A 243 -24.02 5.09 -10.04
C ILE A 243 -24.96 4.06 -9.43
N GLU A 244 -25.78 3.41 -10.25
CA GLU A 244 -26.44 2.18 -9.82
C GLU A 244 -25.34 1.14 -9.62
N ASP A 245 -25.16 0.66 -8.39
CA ASP A 245 -24.33 -0.49 -8.04
C ASP A 245 -24.92 -1.75 -8.72
N SER A 246 -24.83 -1.81 -10.04
CA SER A 246 -24.96 -3.05 -10.78
C SER A 246 -23.66 -3.79 -10.55
N ASP A 247 -23.74 -4.87 -9.79
CA ASP A 247 -22.70 -5.84 -9.42
C ASP A 247 -21.89 -6.39 -10.61
N GLU A 248 -21.16 -5.54 -11.34
CA GLU A 248 -19.98 -5.98 -12.09
C GLU A 248 -18.80 -5.95 -11.12
N GLU A 249 -18.91 -6.83 -10.12
CA GLU A 249 -17.80 -7.35 -9.35
C GLU A 249 -16.79 -7.93 -10.34
N TYR A 250 -15.59 -7.34 -10.37
CA TYR A 250 -14.52 -7.84 -11.22
C TYR A 250 -13.98 -9.12 -10.59
N GLU A 251 -14.36 -10.27 -11.16
CA GLU A 251 -13.57 -11.50 -11.10
C GLU A 251 -12.19 -11.23 -11.73
N ASP A 252 -11.22 -10.82 -10.92
CA ASP A 252 -9.81 -11.07 -11.25
C ASP A 252 -9.48 -12.49 -10.81
N GLY A 253 -8.99 -13.30 -11.74
CA GLY A 253 -8.89 -14.77 -11.64
C GLY A 253 -7.83 -15.27 -10.66
N GLY A 254 -8.04 -15.05 -9.37
CA GLY A 254 -7.41 -15.77 -8.25
C GLY A 254 -8.40 -16.75 -7.62
N GLU A 255 -8.04 -18.04 -7.54
CA GLU A 255 -8.91 -19.10 -7.04
C GLU A 255 -9.48 -18.86 -5.63
N VAL A 256 -10.81 -18.75 -5.57
CA VAL A 256 -11.78 -19.28 -4.60
C VAL A 256 -11.37 -19.25 -3.11
N GLU A 257 -11.94 -18.28 -2.37
CA GLU A 257 -12.29 -18.50 -0.96
C GLU A 257 -13.78 -18.18 -0.76
N GLU A 258 -14.47 -19.06 -0.05
CA GLU A 258 -15.92 -19.09 0.13
C GLU A 258 -16.46 -17.73 0.59
N VAL A 259 -17.51 -17.25 -0.10
CA VAL A 259 -18.32 -16.10 0.29
C VAL A 259 -18.92 -16.37 1.67
N TYR A 260 -18.25 -15.89 2.72
CA TYR A 260 -18.87 -15.77 4.03
C TYR A 260 -19.82 -14.57 3.99
N GLU A 261 -21.11 -14.84 4.24
CA GLU A 261 -22.11 -13.80 4.46
C GLU A 261 -21.56 -12.73 5.42
N ARG A 262 -21.57 -11.49 4.94
CA ARG A 262 -21.15 -10.27 5.64
C ARG A 262 -21.74 -10.25 7.06
N PRO A 263 -20.95 -10.26 8.14
CA PRO A 263 -21.49 -10.14 9.48
C PRO A 263 -22.14 -8.76 9.63
N ALA A 264 -23.42 -8.74 10.04
CA ALA A 264 -24.32 -7.58 10.11
C ALA A 264 -23.91 -6.44 11.07
N ASN A 265 -22.67 -6.44 11.58
CA ASN A 265 -22.15 -5.47 12.55
C ASN A 265 -21.01 -4.60 11.99
N VAL A 266 -20.68 -4.69 10.70
CA VAL A 266 -19.90 -3.64 10.04
C VAL A 266 -20.89 -2.51 9.75
N VAL A 267 -20.68 -1.36 10.38
CA VAL A 267 -21.43 -0.15 10.08
C VAL A 267 -21.32 0.07 8.57
N ASP A 268 -22.47 0.20 7.89
CA ASP A 268 -22.49 0.81 6.56
C ASP A 268 -22.12 2.27 6.73
N ASP A 269 -20.83 2.46 6.92
CA ASP A 269 -20.14 3.71 6.78
C ASP A 269 -20.16 3.96 5.26
N ASP A 270 -21.05 4.87 4.87
CA ASP A 270 -21.33 5.46 3.55
C ASP A 270 -20.08 6.22 3.01
N ASP A 271 -18.89 5.67 3.27
CA ASP A 271 -17.66 6.41 3.49
C ASP A 271 -16.72 6.23 2.28
N GLY A 272 -16.95 7.04 1.26
CA GLY A 272 -16.06 7.20 0.11
C GLY A 272 -14.77 7.96 0.46
N GLU A 273 -13.79 7.30 1.09
CA GLU A 273 -12.62 8.01 1.62
C GLU A 273 -11.31 7.76 0.89
N GLU A 274 -10.45 8.79 0.96
CA GLU A 274 -9.21 8.96 0.20
C GLU A 274 -8.06 8.02 0.59
N SER A 275 -8.22 7.27 1.68
CA SER A 275 -7.18 6.40 2.19
C SER A 275 -6.99 5.12 1.37
N TRP A 276 -5.83 4.49 1.56
CA TRP A 276 -5.53 3.20 0.94
C TRP A 276 -6.50 2.16 1.49
N ARG A 277 -7.10 1.39 0.58
CA ARG A 277 -7.88 0.20 0.91
C ARG A 277 -7.25 -1.01 0.24
N ASN A 278 -7.25 -2.15 0.92
CA ASN A 278 -6.89 -3.42 0.29
C ASN A 278 -8.04 -3.93 -0.60
N GLY A 279 -7.80 -5.00 -1.36
CA GLY A 279 -8.83 -5.65 -2.20
C GLY A 279 -10.03 -6.19 -1.41
N GLU A 280 -9.88 -6.39 -0.09
CA GLU A 280 -10.92 -6.84 0.84
C GLU A 280 -11.73 -5.67 1.43
N GLY A 281 -11.35 -4.43 1.12
CA GLY A 281 -12.04 -3.21 1.55
C GLY A 281 -11.59 -2.64 2.91
N GLU A 282 -10.64 -3.29 3.59
CA GLU A 282 -10.03 -2.85 4.84
C GLU A 282 -9.03 -1.69 4.62
N ARG A 283 -8.89 -0.86 5.65
CA ARG A 283 -8.08 0.36 5.68
C ARG A 283 -6.84 0.18 6.56
N LEU A 284 -5.83 1.04 6.37
CA LEU A 284 -4.70 1.15 7.31
C LEU A 284 -5.19 1.51 8.73
N ALA A 285 -6.24 2.33 8.84
CA ALA A 285 -6.86 2.69 10.11
C ALA A 285 -7.37 1.47 10.91
N ASP A 286 -7.86 0.44 10.20
CA ASP A 286 -8.36 -0.80 10.82
C ASP A 286 -7.24 -1.60 11.49
N PHE A 287 -6.01 -1.44 11.01
CA PHE A 287 -4.79 -1.99 11.61
C PHE A 287 -4.19 -1.08 12.70
N GLY A 288 -4.89 -0.02 13.10
CA GLY A 288 -4.42 0.96 14.07
C GLY A 288 -3.31 1.86 13.55
N VAL A 289 -3.22 2.04 12.23
CA VAL A 289 -2.30 2.98 11.59
C VAL A 289 -3.04 4.28 11.31
N ASP A 290 -2.60 5.38 11.93
CA ASP A 290 -3.21 6.70 11.72
C ASP A 290 -3.09 7.13 10.25
N GLU A 291 -4.23 7.18 9.54
CA GLU A 291 -4.33 7.62 8.14
C GLU A 291 -4.39 9.15 7.99
N ASP A 292 -4.68 9.87 9.08
CA ASP A 292 -4.88 11.32 9.12
C ASP A 292 -3.59 12.15 8.91
N VAL A 293 -2.46 11.50 8.62
CA VAL A 293 -1.14 12.11 8.44
C VAL A 293 -0.72 11.97 6.98
N GLU A 294 -1.17 12.90 6.13
CA GLU A 294 -0.60 13.04 4.80
C GLU A 294 0.85 13.52 4.93
N PHE A 295 1.80 12.71 4.46
CA PHE A 295 3.25 12.95 4.56
C PHE A 295 3.66 14.35 4.08
N TYR A 296 2.96 14.87 3.07
CA TYR A 296 3.29 16.13 2.39
C TYR A 296 2.76 17.39 3.10
N ASP A 297 1.86 17.25 4.08
CA ASP A 297 1.26 18.36 4.80
C ASP A 297 2.12 18.84 5.98
N GLU A 298 3.02 17.98 6.48
CA GLU A 298 3.83 18.20 7.69
C GLU A 298 5.34 18.37 7.41
N ASP A 299 5.80 18.17 6.16
CA ASP A 299 7.22 18.19 5.76
C ASP A 299 7.93 19.54 6.03
N ASP A 300 7.18 20.65 6.00
CA ASP A 300 7.72 22.01 6.21
C ASP A 300 7.71 22.44 7.69
N LEU A 301 7.19 21.61 8.61
CA LEU A 301 7.08 21.94 10.03
C LEU A 301 8.17 21.26 10.86
N PRO A 302 8.86 21.99 11.76
CA PRO A 302 9.81 21.37 12.66
C PRO A 302 9.09 20.38 13.59
N LEU A 303 9.67 19.18 13.75
CA LEU A 303 9.12 18.08 14.56
C LEU A 303 8.66 18.50 15.97
N ALA A 304 9.33 19.49 16.57
CA ALA A 304 8.98 20.03 17.88
C ALA A 304 7.58 20.70 17.90
N GLU A 305 7.18 21.37 16.82
CA GLU A 305 5.86 21.99 16.69
C GLU A 305 4.77 20.95 16.45
N LEU A 306 5.04 19.94 15.61
CA LEU A 306 4.12 18.80 15.39
C LEU A 306 3.84 18.04 16.70
N MET A 307 4.89 17.77 17.48
CA MET A 307 4.76 17.12 18.79
C MET A 307 3.98 17.96 19.80
N ARG A 308 4.05 19.30 19.70
CA ARG A 308 3.27 20.20 20.55
C ARG A 308 1.79 20.14 20.18
N LEU A 309 1.48 20.22 18.89
CA LEU A 309 0.12 20.14 18.37
C LEU A 309 -0.55 18.79 18.68
N ARG A 310 0.18 17.67 18.54
CA ARG A 310 -0.36 16.35 18.91
C ARG A 310 -0.70 16.25 20.39
N ARG A 311 0.11 16.83 21.28
CA ARG A 311 -0.18 16.89 22.72
C ARG A 311 -1.39 17.77 23.03
N GLU A 312 -1.52 18.91 22.35
CA GLU A 312 -2.66 19.82 22.49
C GLU A 312 -3.96 19.15 22.02
N LYS A 313 -3.95 18.44 20.89
CA LYS A 313 -5.11 17.66 20.38
C LYS A 313 -5.48 16.50 21.30
N ALA A 314 -4.51 15.71 21.76
CA ALA A 314 -4.78 14.60 22.68
C ALA A 314 -5.37 15.08 24.02
N ALA A 315 -4.93 16.25 24.51
CA ALA A 315 -5.49 16.87 25.69
C ALA A 315 -6.95 17.33 25.46
N ALA A 316 -7.24 17.90 24.29
CA ALA A 316 -8.59 18.36 23.93
C ALA A 316 -9.59 17.20 23.72
N GLN A 317 -9.13 16.04 23.24
CA GLN A 317 -9.97 14.84 23.09
C GLN A 317 -10.23 14.10 24.41
N SER A 318 -9.45 14.39 25.46
CA SER A 318 -9.58 13.77 26.78
C SER A 318 -10.48 14.52 27.77
N GLN A 319 -11.06 15.65 27.34
CA GLN A 319 -12.02 16.47 28.09
C GLN A 319 -13.44 16.28 27.56
#